data_AF-A0AAW1HV56-F1
#
_entry.id   AF-A0AAW1HV56-F1
#
_cell.length_a   1.000
_cell.length_b   1.000
_cell.length_c   1.000
_cell.angle_alpha   90.00
_cell.angle_beta   90.00
_cell.angle_gamma   90.00
#
_symmetry.space_group_name_H-M   'P 1'
#
loop_
_entity.id
_entity.type
_entity.pdbx_description
1 polymer ?
#
loop_
_entity_poly.entity_id
_entity_poly.type
_entity_poly.pdbx_seq_one_letter_code
_entity_poly.pdbx_strand_id
1 'polypeptide(L)'
;MCQTQPIRKAGYEVIEKWEYDFRNEMTDQVKPYPENHELLCNTPFKPRDAFYGGRTGASKMYYTTAEGEKIKNVDICSLHPWVNKYVKDPVGYSKVYVGVKKLKTSISARYIHGLINM
;
A
#
# COMPACT_ATOMS: atom_id res chain seq x y z
N MET A 1 -19.70 -3.51 9.13
CA MET A 1 -19.79 -3.66 10.60
C MET A 1 -19.09 -2.46 11.24
N CYS A 2 -19.72 -1.84 12.23
CA CYS A 2 -19.25 -0.60 12.87
C CYS A 2 -17.98 -0.90 13.68
N GLN A 3 -16.83 -0.43 13.20
CA GLN A 3 -15.50 -0.73 13.72
C GLN A 3 -15.21 -0.09 15.10
N THR A 4 -16.07 0.81 15.58
CA THR A 4 -15.86 1.58 16.82
C THR A 4 -16.46 0.94 18.06
N GLN A 5 -17.40 -0.02 17.91
CA GLN A 5 -18.03 -0.68 19.05
C GLN A 5 -17.07 -1.43 19.99
N PRO A 6 -16.05 -2.16 19.52
CA PRO A 6 -15.09 -2.83 20.41
C PRO A 6 -14.30 -1.83 21.28
N ILE A 7 -13.96 -0.66 20.72
CA ILE A 7 -13.18 0.37 21.40
C ILE A 7 -14.03 1.01 22.51
N ARG A 8 -15.29 1.33 22.21
CA ARG A 8 -16.25 1.83 23.20
C ARG A 8 -16.48 0.81 24.33
N LYS A 9 -16.61 -0.49 24.00
CA LYS A 9 -16.77 -1.57 25.00
C LYS A 9 -15.57 -1.74 25.91
N ALA A 10 -14.36 -1.37 25.45
CA ALA A 10 -13.16 -1.37 26.26
C ALA A 10 -13.06 -0.15 27.21
N GLY A 11 -14.09 0.71 27.27
CA GLY A 11 -14.18 1.83 28.19
C GLY A 11 -13.58 3.14 27.68
N TYR A 12 -13.14 3.19 26.42
CA TYR A 12 -12.60 4.40 25.81
C TYR A 12 -13.71 5.32 25.29
N GLU A 13 -13.51 6.61 25.47
CA GLU A 13 -14.27 7.62 24.75
C GLU A 13 -13.84 7.63 23.28
N VAL A 14 -14.80 7.38 22.38
CA VAL A 14 -14.56 7.38 20.95
C VAL A 14 -15.29 8.55 20.31
N ILE A 15 -14.50 9.46 19.73
CA ILE A 15 -14.98 10.60 18.95
C ILE A 15 -14.83 10.24 17.47
N GLU A 16 -15.95 10.12 16.76
CA GLU A 16 -15.97 9.89 15.32
C GLU A 16 -16.04 11.25 14.63
N LYS A 17 -15.04 11.57 13.80
CA LYS A 17 -14.97 12.81 13.03
C LYS A 17 -14.82 12.53 11.54
N TRP A 18 -15.26 13.46 10.71
CA TRP A 18 -15.02 13.39 9.28
C TRP A 18 -13.53 13.66 8.97
N GLU A 19 -13.02 13.06 7.91
CA GLU A 19 -11.59 13.07 7.58
C GLU A 19 -11.04 14.50 7.40
N TYR A 20 -11.78 15.33 6.68
CA TYR A 20 -11.41 16.72 6.42
C TYR A 20 -11.36 17.55 7.70
N ASP A 21 -12.36 17.39 8.59
CA ASP A 21 -12.40 18.10 9.86
C ASP A 21 -11.20 17.71 10.72
N PHE A 22 -10.87 16.41 10.75
CA PHE A 22 -9.69 15.91 11.45
C PHE A 22 -8.39 16.49 10.87
N ARG A 23 -8.23 16.54 9.55
CA ARG A 23 -7.05 17.15 8.89
C ARG A 23 -6.92 18.64 9.21
N ASN A 24 -8.03 19.37 9.31
CA ASN A 24 -8.04 20.80 9.62
C ASN A 24 -7.71 21.10 11.08
N GLU A 25 -8.06 20.20 12.01
CA GLU A 25 -7.73 20.31 13.43
C GLU A 25 -6.28 19.89 13.75
N MET A 26 -5.58 19.30 12.77
CA MET A 26 -4.25 18.72 12.92
C MET A 26 -3.15 19.80 12.97
N THR A 27 -3.06 20.49 14.10
CA THR A 27 -2.03 21.51 14.37
C THR A 27 -0.64 20.90 14.55
N ASP A 28 0.41 21.71 14.41
CA ASP A 28 1.81 21.26 14.55
C ASP A 28 2.14 20.65 15.93
N GLN A 29 1.34 20.95 16.96
CA GLN A 29 1.47 20.34 18.28
C GLN A 29 0.83 18.94 18.37
N VAL A 30 -0.17 18.66 17.53
CA VAL A 30 -0.94 17.41 17.54
C VAL A 30 -0.40 16.42 16.52
N LYS A 31 0.16 16.88 15.40
CA LYS A 31 0.79 16.05 14.33
C LYS A 31 1.80 15.00 14.83
N PRO A 32 2.67 15.27 15.82
CA PRO A 32 3.64 14.28 16.26
C PRO A 32 3.01 13.06 16.93
N TYR A 33 1.79 13.17 17.45
CA TYR A 33 1.13 12.09 18.17
C TYR A 33 0.74 10.93 17.24
N PRO A 34 -0.01 11.12 16.14
CA PRO A 34 -0.27 10.03 15.20
C PRO A 34 0.96 9.59 14.39
N GLU A 35 1.98 10.43 14.24
CA GLU A 35 3.14 10.09 13.41
C GLU A 35 4.22 9.32 14.18
N ASN A 36 4.41 9.61 15.47
CA ASN A 36 5.50 9.06 16.29
C ASN A 36 5.02 8.12 17.41
N HIS A 37 3.73 7.82 17.52
CA HIS A 37 3.26 6.86 18.52
C HIS A 37 3.83 5.46 18.21
N GLU A 38 4.38 4.78 19.21
CA GLU A 38 5.00 3.46 19.07
C GLU A 38 4.06 2.40 18.44
N LEU A 39 2.74 2.58 18.63
CA LEU A 39 1.69 1.74 18.05
C LEU A 39 1.46 2.00 16.55
N LEU A 40 1.80 3.20 16.05
CA LEU A 40 1.62 3.62 14.66
C LEU A 40 2.88 3.42 13.81
N CYS A 41 4.07 3.44 14.42
CA CYS A 41 5.32 3.03 13.77
C CYS A 41 5.31 1.56 13.28
N ASN A 42 4.36 0.76 13.75
CA ASN A 42 4.17 -0.64 13.39
C ASN A 42 2.92 -0.88 12.52
N THR A 43 2.40 0.17 11.86
CA THR A 43 1.26 -0.02 10.96
C THR A 43 1.62 -1.02 9.86
N PRO A 44 0.75 -2.00 9.58
CA PRO A 44 1.00 -2.98 8.54
C PRO A 44 1.09 -2.29 7.19
N PHE A 45 2.07 -2.72 6.38
CA PHE A 45 2.25 -2.25 5.01
C PHE A 45 0.92 -2.34 4.24
N LYS A 46 0.50 -1.23 3.63
CA LYS A 46 -0.71 -1.15 2.81
C LYS A 46 -0.43 -1.88 1.48
N PRO A 47 -1.02 -3.06 1.20
CA PRO A 47 -0.65 -3.85 0.03
C PRO A 47 -0.87 -3.12 -1.31
N ARG A 48 -1.78 -2.14 -1.32
CA ARG A 48 -2.06 -1.29 -2.48
C ARG A 48 -0.85 -0.46 -2.92
N ASP A 49 -0.02 -0.03 -1.97
CA ASP A 49 1.11 0.85 -2.25
C ASP A 49 2.26 0.10 -2.96
N ALA A 50 2.28 -1.23 -2.88
CA ALA A 50 3.17 -2.08 -3.67
C ALA A 50 2.64 -2.39 -5.07
N PHE A 51 1.40 -1.99 -5.39
CA PHE A 51 0.80 -2.31 -6.68
C PHE A 51 1.18 -1.23 -7.70
N TYR A 52 2.08 -1.59 -8.61
CA TYR A 52 2.55 -0.71 -9.68
C TYR A 52 2.04 -1.18 -11.04
N GLY A 53 1.81 -0.23 -11.95
CA GLY A 53 1.45 -0.51 -13.34
C GLY A 53 2.67 -0.85 -14.21
N GLY A 54 2.48 -0.76 -15.52
CA GLY A 54 3.57 -0.89 -16.49
C GLY A 54 4.68 0.13 -16.26
N ARG A 55 5.92 -0.23 -16.63
CA ARG A 55 7.05 0.70 -16.59
C ARG A 55 7.12 1.43 -17.93
N THR A 56 7.00 2.76 -17.87
CA THR A 56 7.28 3.65 -19.00
C THR A 56 8.52 4.45 -18.64
N GLY A 57 9.59 4.28 -19.41
CA GLY A 57 10.82 5.04 -19.22
C GLY A 57 11.63 5.05 -20.51
N ALA A 58 12.16 6.21 -20.86
CA ALA A 58 13.10 6.35 -21.97
C ALA A 58 14.53 6.38 -21.41
N SER A 59 15.40 5.48 -21.88
CA SER A 59 16.83 5.58 -21.59
C SER A 59 17.50 6.71 -22.39
N LYS A 60 16.91 7.08 -23.53
CA LYS A 60 17.36 8.17 -24.40
C LYS A 60 16.14 8.85 -25.02
N MET A 61 16.03 10.16 -24.85
CA MET A 61 14.86 10.93 -25.32
C MET A 61 14.88 11.17 -26.83
N TYR A 62 16.08 11.29 -27.42
CA TYR A 62 16.27 11.53 -28.85
C TYR A 62 17.51 10.78 -29.35
N TYR A 63 17.37 10.09 -30.49
CA TYR A 63 18.49 9.44 -31.16
C TYR A 63 18.32 9.49 -32.67
N THR A 64 19.40 9.84 -33.36
CA THR A 64 19.51 9.78 -34.81
C THR A 64 20.51 8.69 -35.15
N THR A 65 20.13 7.77 -36.04
CA THR A 65 20.97 6.67 -36.48
C THR A 65 22.11 7.16 -37.37
N ALA A 66 23.31 6.60 -37.20
CA ALA A 66 24.40 6.76 -38.15
C ALA A 66 24.16 5.94 -39.43
N GLU A 67 24.97 6.16 -40.46
CA GLU A 67 24.90 5.40 -41.71
C GLU A 67 25.13 3.90 -41.45
N GLY A 68 24.21 3.05 -41.91
CA GLY A 68 24.24 1.61 -41.69
C GLY A 68 23.65 1.14 -40.35
N GLU A 69 23.28 2.03 -39.44
CA GLU A 69 22.67 1.69 -38.16
C GLU A 69 21.15 1.50 -38.27
N LYS A 70 20.58 0.56 -37.49
CA LYS A 70 19.14 0.28 -37.46
C LYS A 70 18.62 0.22 -36.03
N ILE A 71 17.49 0.89 -35.77
CA ILE A 71 16.75 0.77 -34.51
C ILE A 71 15.86 -0.47 -34.58
N LYS A 72 15.94 -1.33 -33.56
CA LYS A 72 15.05 -2.48 -33.39
C LYS A 72 14.08 -2.21 -32.26
N ASN A 73 12.79 -2.35 -32.55
CA ASN A 73 11.75 -2.33 -31.53
C ASN A 73 11.36 -3.77 -31.22
N VAL A 74 11.33 -4.12 -29.95
CA VAL A 74 10.83 -5.40 -29.46
C VAL A 74 9.59 -5.10 -28.65
N ASP A 75 8.48 -5.71 -29.03
CA ASP A 75 7.24 -5.67 -28.27
C ASP A 75 6.89 -7.07 -27.78
N ILE A 76 6.41 -7.16 -26.54
CA ILE A 76 5.96 -8.42 -25.97
C ILE A 76 4.44 -8.48 -26.15
N CYS A 77 4.01 -9.21 -27.17
CA CYS A 77 2.59 -9.43 -27.42
C CYS A 77 1.94 -10.13 -26.21
N SER A 78 0.85 -9.54 -25.70
CA SER A 78 0.06 -10.11 -24.60
C SER A 78 0.86 -10.35 -23.30
N LEU A 79 1.75 -9.42 -22.93
CA LEU A 79 2.56 -9.50 -21.69
C LEU A 79 1.73 -9.87 -20.45
N HIS A 80 0.65 -9.14 -20.17
CA HIS A 80 -0.18 -9.41 -18.98
C HIS A 80 -0.83 -10.81 -18.99
N PRO A 81 -1.53 -11.24 -20.06
CA PRO A 81 -2.02 -12.62 -20.16
C PRO A 81 -0.92 -13.68 -20.02
N TRP A 82 0.26 -13.46 -20.59
CA TRP A 82 1.38 -14.39 -20.47
C TRP A 82 1.83 -14.52 -19.01
N VAL A 83 1.98 -13.39 -18.30
CA VAL A 83 2.32 -13.36 -16.88
C VAL A 83 1.28 -14.11 -16.06
N ASN A 84 -0.02 -13.81 -16.25
CA ASN A 84 -1.10 -14.47 -15.52
C ASN A 84 -1.18 -15.98 -15.77
N LYS A 85 -0.69 -16.47 -16.93
CA LYS A 85 -0.70 -17.90 -17.27
C LYS A 85 0.48 -18.66 -16.65
N TYR A 86 1.67 -18.06 -16.68
CA TYR A 86 2.91 -18.80 -16.40
C TYR A 86 3.57 -18.40 -15.07
N VAL A 87 3.30 -17.21 -14.55
CA VAL A 87 3.85 -16.74 -13.28
C VAL A 87 2.99 -17.23 -12.12
N LYS A 88 3.63 -17.54 -10.99
CA LYS A 88 2.93 -17.94 -9.78
C LYS A 88 2.37 -16.70 -9.08
N ASP A 89 1.06 -16.63 -8.99
CA ASP A 89 0.39 -15.64 -8.16
C ASP A 89 0.38 -16.03 -6.68
N PRO A 90 0.44 -15.06 -5.75
CA PRO A 90 0.21 -15.33 -4.35
C PRO A 90 -1.25 -15.72 -4.12
N VAL A 91 -1.46 -16.97 -3.68
CA VAL A 91 -2.79 -17.51 -3.36
C VAL A 91 -2.91 -17.74 -1.85
N GLY A 92 -4.04 -17.34 -1.27
CA GLY A 92 -4.39 -17.59 0.13
C GLY A 92 -4.40 -16.34 1.01
N TYR A 93 -4.41 -16.54 2.33
CA TYR A 93 -4.46 -15.45 3.31
C TYR A 93 -3.08 -14.84 3.58
N SER A 94 -3.01 -13.51 3.58
CA SER A 94 -1.81 -12.77 3.94
C SER A 94 -1.39 -13.06 5.39
N LYS A 95 -0.09 -13.27 5.61
CA LYS A 95 0.51 -13.36 6.94
C LYS A 95 1.04 -11.97 7.31
N VAL A 96 0.58 -11.42 8.43
CA VAL A 96 1.02 -10.11 8.91
C VAL A 96 2.20 -10.26 9.86
N TYR A 97 3.22 -9.45 9.68
CA TYR A 97 4.42 -9.40 10.51
C TYR A 97 4.54 -8.02 11.16
N VAL A 98 4.99 -7.99 12.40
CA VAL A 98 5.39 -6.78 13.13
C VAL A 98 6.84 -6.99 13.55
N GLY A 99 7.76 -6.27 12.92
CA GLY A 99 9.20 -6.58 12.98
C GLY A 99 9.46 -8.04 12.57
N VAL A 100 10.14 -8.81 13.43
CA VAL A 100 10.43 -10.25 13.21
C VAL A 100 9.31 -11.19 13.68
N LYS A 101 8.26 -10.67 14.32
CA LYS A 101 7.20 -11.49 14.91
C LYS A 101 6.03 -11.64 13.95
N LYS A 102 5.64 -12.88 13.68
CA LYS A 102 4.42 -13.22 12.93
C LYS A 102 3.20 -13.14 13.84
N LEU A 103 2.15 -12.43 13.41
CA LEU A 103 0.88 -12.44 14.12
C LEU A 103 0.19 -13.80 13.97
N LYS A 104 -0.37 -14.31 15.08
CA LYS A 104 -0.99 -15.65 15.15
C LYS A 104 -2.28 -15.74 14.33
N THR A 105 -2.94 -14.62 14.09
CA THR A 105 -4.21 -14.57 13.37
C THR A 105 -3.98 -14.27 11.89
N SER A 106 -4.55 -15.10 11.02
CA SER A 106 -4.71 -14.78 9.60
C SER A 106 -5.76 -13.69 9.46
N ILE A 107 -5.32 -12.44 9.28
CA ILE A 107 -6.20 -11.30 9.07
C ILE A 107 -6.44 -11.21 7.56
N SER A 108 -7.71 -11.25 7.13
CA SER A 108 -8.04 -11.00 5.72
C SER A 108 -7.57 -9.59 5.35
N ALA A 109 -6.99 -9.41 4.16
CA ALA A 109 -6.51 -8.11 3.69
C ALA A 109 -7.59 -7.01 3.70
N ARG A 110 -8.88 -7.39 3.73
CA ARG A 110 -10.01 -6.46 3.92
C ARG A 110 -10.05 -5.83 5.33
N TYR A 111 -9.48 -6.51 6.32
CA TYR A 111 -9.49 -6.16 7.75
C TYR A 111 -8.15 -5.66 8.26
N ILE A 112 -7.12 -5.59 7.41
CA ILE A 112 -5.89 -4.82 7.69
C ILE A 112 -6.21 -3.33 7.49
N HIS A 113 -7.10 -2.81 8.32
CA HIS A 113 -7.28 -1.38 8.54
C HIS A 113 -6.69 -1.10 9.92
N GLY A 114 -5.36 -1.17 9.99
CA GLY A 114 -4.60 -0.65 11.11
C GLY A 114 -4.51 0.86 10.95
N LEU A 115 -5.07 1.56 11.93
CA LEU A 115 -5.06 3.00 12.20
C LEU A 115 -4.31 3.89 11.19
N ILE A 116 -5.10 4.74 10.54
CA ILE A 116 -4.72 5.83 9.63
C ILE A 116 -4.37 5.37 8.20
N ASN A 117 -5.43 5.06 7.44
CA ASN A 117 -5.48 5.44 6.05
C ASN A 117 -5.90 6.91 5.96
N MET A 118 -4.91 7.79 5.79
CA MET A 118 -5.01 9.07 5.09
C MET A 118 -3.78 9.22 4.20
#